data_AF-A0AAV1JGK6-F1
#
_entry.id   AF-A0AAV1JGK6-F1
#
_cell.length_a   1.000
_cell.length_b   1.000
_cell.length_c   1.000
_cell.angle_alpha   90.00
_cell.angle_beta   90.00
_cell.angle_gamma   90.00
#
_symmetry.space_group_name_H-M   'P 1'
#
loop_
_entity.id
_entity.type
_entity.pdbx_description
1 polymer ?
#
loop_
_entity_poly.entity_id
_entity_poly.type
_entity_poly.pdbx_seq_one_letter_code
_entity_poly.pdbx_strand_id
1 'polypeptide(L)'
;MNDWMTSNPGKTVTIYNVAQFAKDAFFAAFNMNNISSGFKNTGIWPINKNIFSDEDFLPAFVTEPQSQDSHCFKTLQIFLK
;
A
#
# COMPACT_ATOMS: atom_id res chain seq x y z
N MET A 1 4.84 -17.27 -11.96
CA MET A 1 4.39 -17.32 -13.38
C MET A 1 5.56 -17.41 -14.34
N ASN A 2 6.56 -16.52 -14.25
CA ASN A 2 7.74 -16.55 -15.13
C ASN A 2 8.45 -17.92 -15.16
N ASP A 3 8.71 -18.51 -13.99
CA ASP A 3 9.38 -19.82 -13.90
C ASP A 3 8.56 -20.96 -14.51
N TRP A 4 7.22 -20.85 -14.45
CA TRP A 4 6.34 -21.83 -15.08
C TRP A 4 6.42 -21.74 -16.60
N MET A 5 6.45 -20.52 -17.15
CA MET A 5 6.54 -20.29 -18.59
C MET A 5 7.85 -20.80 -19.18
N THR A 6 8.97 -20.59 -18.49
CA THR A 6 10.28 -21.10 -18.92
C THR A 6 10.37 -22.62 -18.84
N SER A 7 9.71 -23.24 -17.86
CA SER A 7 9.68 -24.70 -17.69
C SER A 7 8.62 -25.41 -18.57
N ASN A 8 7.69 -24.67 -19.17
CA ASN A 8 6.59 -25.21 -19.99
C ASN A 8 6.48 -24.48 -21.33
N PRO A 9 7.53 -24.51 -22.18
CA PRO A 9 7.52 -23.80 -23.45
C PRO A 9 6.41 -24.33 -24.37
N GLY A 10 5.72 -23.40 -25.06
CA GLY A 10 4.66 -23.73 -26.01
C GLY A 10 3.36 -24.27 -25.41
N LYS A 11 3.25 -24.37 -24.08
CA LYS A 11 2.00 -24.76 -23.42
C LYS A 11 1.16 -23.53 -23.08
N THR A 12 -0.13 -23.62 -23.39
CA THR A 12 -1.11 -22.58 -23.03
C THR A 12 -1.39 -22.59 -21.53
N VAL A 13 -1.36 -21.42 -20.90
CA VAL A 13 -1.80 -21.23 -19.52
C VAL A 13 -3.31 -21.43 -19.44
N THR A 14 -3.76 -22.34 -18.57
CA THR A 14 -5.18 -22.57 -18.32
C THR A 14 -5.68 -21.69 -17.16
N ILE A 15 -7.00 -21.55 -17.03
CA ILE A 15 -7.61 -20.86 -15.88
C ILE A 15 -7.23 -21.47 -14.53
N TYR A 16 -6.97 -22.79 -14.48
CA TYR A 16 -6.52 -23.47 -13.26
C TYR A 16 -5.07 -23.10 -12.90
N ASN A 17 -4.21 -22.94 -13.90
CA ASN A 17 -2.85 -22.46 -13.70
C ASN A 17 -2.87 -21.02 -13.15
N VAL A 18 -3.75 -20.16 -13.65
CA VAL A 18 -3.92 -18.79 -13.14
C VAL A 18 -4.31 -18.81 -11.67
N ALA A 19 -5.27 -19.64 -11.27
CA ALA A 19 -5.67 -19.77 -9.87
C ALA A 19 -4.49 -20.23 -8.99
N GLN A 20 -3.69 -21.19 -9.46
CA GLN A 20 -2.49 -21.62 -8.75
C GLN A 20 -1.45 -20.49 -8.63
N PHE A 21 -1.20 -19.73 -9.69
CA PHE A 21 -0.26 -18.60 -9.66
C PHE A 21 -0.72 -17.51 -8.70
N ALA A 22 -2.02 -17.21 -8.68
CA ALA A 22 -2.60 -16.26 -7.74
C ALA A 22 -2.42 -16.73 -6.29
N LYS A 23 -2.66 -18.02 -6.01
CA LYS A 23 -2.41 -18.63 -4.70
C LYS A 23 -0.95 -18.47 -4.27
N ASP A 24 -0.01 -18.81 -5.15
CA ASP A 24 1.42 -18.76 -4.83
C ASP A 24 1.90 -17.32 -4.64
N ALA A 25 1.44 -16.38 -5.49
CA ALA A 25 1.71 -14.95 -5.33
C ALA A 25 1.09 -14.39 -4.04
N PHE A 26 -0.11 -14.83 -3.67
CA PHE A 26 -0.77 -14.43 -2.43
C PHE A 26 0.07 -14.85 -1.22
N PHE A 27 0.48 -16.11 -1.12
CA PHE A 27 1.32 -16.55 0.00
C PHE A 27 2.70 -15.88 0.02
N ALA A 28 3.28 -15.61 -1.16
CA ALA A 28 4.53 -14.87 -1.25
C ALA A 28 4.38 -13.42 -0.78
N ALA A 29 3.27 -12.74 -1.11
CA ALA A 29 3.01 -11.37 -0.71
C ALA A 29 2.65 -11.26 0.78
N PHE A 30 1.73 -12.09 1.25
CA PHE A 30 1.18 -12.08 2.62
C PHE A 30 2.01 -12.92 3.60
N ASN A 31 3.34 -12.80 3.52
CA ASN A 31 4.23 -13.39 4.51
C ASN A 31 4.53 -12.39 5.64
N MET A 32 4.94 -12.91 6.80
CA MET A 32 5.22 -12.09 7.99
C MET A 32 6.24 -10.98 7.73
N ASN A 33 7.28 -11.24 6.94
CA ASN A 33 8.35 -10.27 6.68
C ASN A 33 7.83 -9.10 5.84
N ASN A 34 7.08 -9.37 4.78
CA ASN A 34 6.50 -8.35 3.91
C ASN A 34 5.47 -7.50 4.66
N ILE A 35 4.59 -8.17 5.41
CA ILE A 35 3.58 -7.49 6.23
C ILE A 35 4.26 -6.60 7.27
N SER A 36 5.21 -7.14 8.04
CA SER A 36 5.96 -6.38 9.06
C SER A 36 6.74 -5.22 8.45
N SER A 37 7.34 -5.41 7.29
CA SER A 37 8.04 -4.34 6.57
C SER A 37 7.08 -3.25 6.13
N GLY A 38 5.88 -3.58 5.67
CA GLY A 38 4.84 -2.62 5.32
C GLY A 38 4.42 -1.77 6.52
N PHE A 39 4.13 -2.40 7.66
CA PHE A 39 3.80 -1.69 8.90
C PHE A 39 4.94 -0.80 9.42
N LYS A 40 6.19 -1.26 9.27
CA LYS A 40 7.37 -0.49 9.63
C LYS A 40 7.54 0.73 8.74
N ASN A 41 7.34 0.56 7.43
CA ASN A 41 7.49 1.63 6.45
C ASN A 41 6.45 2.74 6.61
N THR A 42 5.26 2.41 7.09
CA THR A 42 4.21 3.40 7.38
C THR A 42 4.31 3.98 8.79
N GLY A 43 5.23 3.48 9.62
CA GLY A 43 5.37 3.92 11.01
C GLY A 43 4.16 3.56 11.89
N ILE A 44 3.32 2.62 11.44
CA ILE A 44 2.22 2.08 12.24
C ILE A 44 2.80 1.15 13.31
N TRP A 45 3.75 0.29 12.92
CA TRP A 45 4.46 -0.57 13.86
C TRP A 45 5.94 -0.77 13.49
N PRO A 46 6.89 -0.36 14.34
CA PRO A 46 6.69 0.39 15.58
C PRO A 46 6.11 1.79 15.28
N ILE A 47 5.40 2.36 16.26
CA ILE A 47 4.78 3.68 16.11
C ILE A 47 5.87 4.73 15.90
N ASN A 48 5.85 5.41 14.75
CA ASN A 48 6.73 6.53 14.43
C ASN A 48 5.93 7.64 13.72
N LYS A 49 5.64 8.71 14.46
CA LYS A 49 4.87 9.85 13.95
C LYS A 49 5.65 10.75 12.98
N ASN A 50 6.97 10.64 12.97
CA ASN A 50 7.86 11.50 12.19
C ASN A 50 8.33 10.82 10.90
N ILE A 51 7.63 9.78 10.44
CA ILE A 51 8.05 8.99 9.28
C ILE A 51 7.70 9.65 7.94
N PHE A 52 6.64 10.47 7.93
CA PHE A 52 6.22 11.25 6.76
C PHE A 52 6.67 12.69 6.94
N SER A 53 7.14 13.28 5.85
CA SER A 53 7.47 14.70 5.71
C SER A 53 6.29 15.46 5.12
N ASP A 54 6.30 16.79 5.23
CA ASP A 54 5.26 17.63 4.62
C ASP A 54 5.17 17.45 3.09
N GLU A 55 6.28 17.08 2.45
CA GLU A 55 6.37 16.81 1.01
C GLU A 55 5.52 15.60 0.59
N ASP A 56 5.42 14.58 1.45
CA ASP A 56 4.63 13.37 1.19
C ASP A 56 3.12 13.67 1.10
N PHE A 57 2.68 14.81 1.66
CA PHE A 57 1.28 15.25 1.64
C PHE A 57 0.99 16.29 0.54
N LEU A 58 2.00 16.74 -0.24
CA LEU A 58 1.80 17.73 -1.30
C LEU A 58 0.71 17.37 -2.32
N PRO A 59 0.56 16.10 -2.77
CA PRO A 59 -0.49 15.74 -3.71
C PRO A 59 -1.92 15.90 -3.16
N ALA A 60 -2.10 15.87 -1.83
CA ALA A 60 -3.41 16.01 -1.21
C ALA A 60 -4.01 17.41 -1.43
N PHE A 61 -3.18 18.45 -1.46
CA PHE A 61 -3.63 19.85 -1.62
C PHE A 61 -4.32 20.13 -2.97
N VAL A 62 -4.02 19.34 -4.02
CA VAL A 62 -4.66 19.51 -5.34
C VAL A 62 -6.10 19.02 -5.34
N THR A 63 -6.41 18.04 -4.48
CA THR A 63 -7.74 17.41 -4.39
C THR A 63 -8.54 17.92 -3.20
N GLU A 64 -7.89 18.61 -2.27
CA GLU A 64 -8.55 19.20 -1.11
C GLU A 64 -9.57 20.25 -1.59
N PRO A 65 -10.88 20.05 -1.35
CA PRO A 65 -11.88 21.04 -1.69
C PRO A 65 -11.54 22.33 -0.93
N GLN A 66 -11.46 23.45 -1.65
CA GLN A 66 -11.39 24.78 -1.06
C GLN A 66 -12.74 25.09 -0.40
N SER A 67 -13.09 24.40 0.70
CA SER A 67 -14.25 24.77 1.49
C SER A 67 -13.93 26.09 2.16
N GLN A 68 -14.43 27.18 1.58
CA GLN A 68 -14.41 28.52 2.14
C GLN A 68 -15.36 28.63 3.35
N ASP A 69 -15.18 27.78 4.35
CA ASP A 69 -15.89 27.87 5.63
C ASP A 69 -14.85 28.07 6.73
N SER A 70 -14.57 29.34 6.99
CA SER A 70 -13.64 29.86 8.00
C SER A 70 -13.95 29.45 9.45
N HIS A 71 -14.97 28.60 9.67
CA HIS A 71 -15.39 28.12 10.98
C HIS A 71 -14.95 26.67 11.29
N CYS A 72 -14.47 25.89 10.30
CA CYS A 72 -14.08 24.48 10.49
C CYS A 72 -12.55 24.25 10.57
N PHE A 73 -11.71 25.29 10.48
CA PHE A 73 -10.25 25.11 10.61
C PHE A 73 -9.77 24.77 12.05
N LYS A 74 -10.67 24.77 13.05
CA LYS A 74 -10.31 24.42 14.43
C LYS A 74 -10.25 22.91 14.70
N THR A 75 -10.82 22.06 13.83
CA THR A 75 -10.94 20.63 14.11
C THR A 75 -9.68 19.83 13.78
N LEU A 76 -8.92 20.20 12.74
CA LEU A 76 -7.69 19.51 12.36
C LEU A 76 -6.48 19.83 13.26
N GLN A 77 -6.54 20.93 14.02
CA GLN A 77 -5.51 21.28 15.00
C GLN A 77 -5.65 20.53 16.34
N ILE A 78 -6.72 19.75 16.54
CA ILE A 78 -6.93 18.98 17.79
C ILE A 78 -6.23 17.60 17.72
N PHE A 79 -5.97 17.06 16.53
CA PHE A 79 -5.36 15.73 16.38
C PHE A 79 -3.85 15.74 16.07
N LEU A 80 -3.23 16.91 15.92
CA LEU A 80 -1.78 17.04 15.66
C LEU A 80 -1.01 17.81 16.75
N LYS A 81 -1.43 17.73 18.01
CA LYS A 81 -0.58 18.11 19.14
C LYS A 81 -0.58 17.03 20.23
#